data_AF-N8WDC0-F1
#
_entry.id   AF-N8WDC0-F1
#
_cell.length_a   1.000
_cell.length_b   1.000
_cell.length_c   1.000
_cell.angle_alpha   90.00
_cell.angle_beta   90.00
_cell.angle_gamma   90.00
#
_symmetry.space_group_name_H-M   'P 1'
#
loop_
_entity.id
_entity.type
_entity.pdbx_description
1 polymer ?
#
loop_
_entity_poly.entity_id
_entity_poly.type
_entity_poly.pdbx_seq_one_letter_code
_entity_poly.pdbx_strand_id
1 'polypeptide(L)'
;MEQNLTLNNPRFNLTKALGSIVAISALTISISALWALDNEHLLTPPAELYGNSQSVYALVDVKINSADTGKAIINLDGQRVYITFEFDRVPDYNGALGGDTTAIDIKELKEIRVLDRGGKEVRDNTTFDDHRNMISIITAHVYANRMAEV
;
A
#
# COMPACT_ATOMS: atom_id res chain seq x y z
N MET A 1 -23.58 57.13 -11.67
CA MET A 1 -22.13 56.93 -11.48
C MET A 1 -21.95 55.60 -10.77
N GLU A 2 -21.18 54.74 -11.42
CA GLU A 2 -21.06 53.31 -11.20
C GLU A 2 -20.27 52.97 -9.93
N GLN A 3 -20.59 51.82 -9.34
CA GLN A 3 -19.92 51.26 -8.17
C GLN A 3 -18.64 50.53 -8.61
N ASN A 4 -17.48 50.95 -8.11
CA ASN A 4 -16.23 50.20 -8.22
C ASN A 4 -15.96 49.45 -6.92
N LEU A 5 -15.96 48.11 -7.00
CA LEU A 5 -15.58 47.19 -5.93
C LEU A 5 -14.05 47.04 -5.89
N THR A 6 -13.40 47.47 -4.80
CA THR A 6 -12.02 47.08 -4.50
C THR A 6 -12.01 46.04 -3.39
N LEU A 7 -11.69 44.80 -3.76
CA LEU A 7 -11.48 43.64 -2.91
C LEU A 7 -10.17 43.79 -2.13
N ASN A 8 -10.20 43.82 -0.79
CA ASN A 8 -9.01 43.78 0.06
C ASN A 8 -9.22 42.82 1.24
N ASN A 9 -8.48 41.70 1.25
CA ASN A 9 -8.47 40.67 2.30
C ASN A 9 -7.80 41.16 3.59
N PRO A 10 -8.40 41.00 4.78
CA PRO A 10 -7.69 41.15 6.04
C PRO A 10 -7.09 39.83 6.53
N ARG A 11 -5.76 39.81 6.67
CA ARG A 11 -4.97 38.78 7.38
C ARG A 11 -5.19 38.94 8.90
N PHE A 12 -5.57 37.87 9.59
CA PHE A 12 -5.81 37.89 11.05
C PHE A 12 -4.53 37.54 11.83
N ASN A 13 -4.13 38.40 12.76
CA ASN A 13 -2.90 38.30 13.57
C ASN A 13 -3.20 37.95 15.03
N LEU A 14 -2.49 36.94 15.55
CA LEU A 14 -2.78 36.16 16.76
C LEU A 14 -2.05 36.66 18.05
N THR A 15 -2.11 37.95 18.39
CA THR A 15 -1.28 38.51 19.48
C THR A 15 -2.04 39.22 20.61
N LYS A 16 -3.33 38.93 20.84
CA LYS A 16 -4.13 39.58 21.90
C LYS A 16 -4.79 38.64 22.92
N ALA A 17 -4.06 37.66 23.45
CA ALA A 17 -4.58 36.82 24.53
C ALA A 17 -3.59 36.73 25.70
N LEU A 18 -3.59 37.72 26.59
CA LEU A 18 -3.00 37.59 27.94
C LEU A 18 -3.66 38.58 28.91
N GLY A 19 -4.35 38.04 29.92
CA GLY A 19 -4.91 38.81 31.05
C GLY A 19 -5.82 37.98 31.97
N SER A 20 -5.21 37.24 32.93
CA SER A 20 -5.58 37.01 34.36
C SER A 20 -7.08 36.94 34.81
N ILE A 21 -7.62 36.10 35.73
CA ILE A 21 -7.11 35.23 36.83
C ILE A 21 -8.29 34.38 37.42
N VAL A 22 -8.02 33.09 37.75
CA VAL A 22 -8.49 32.19 38.86
C VAL A 22 -9.98 31.79 39.09
N ALA A 23 -10.24 30.47 39.02
CA ALA A 23 -10.86 29.65 40.09
C ALA A 23 -10.59 28.13 39.87
N ILE A 24 -10.33 27.41 40.96
CA ILE A 24 -9.80 26.04 41.03
C ILE A 24 -10.94 25.01 41.18
N SER A 25 -10.95 23.94 40.38
CA SER A 25 -11.44 22.62 40.82
C SER A 25 -10.81 21.51 39.98
N ALA A 26 -10.21 20.55 40.68
CA ALA A 26 -9.37 19.48 40.16
C ALA A 26 -10.12 18.47 39.27
N LEU A 27 -9.46 18.08 38.18
CA LEU A 27 -9.57 16.75 37.57
C LEU A 27 -8.20 16.42 36.98
N THR A 28 -7.40 15.68 37.75
CA THR A 28 -6.15 15.09 37.29
C THR A 28 -6.47 13.89 36.42
N ILE A 29 -6.27 14.02 35.11
CA ILE A 29 -5.94 12.87 34.26
C ILE A 29 -4.60 13.22 33.63
N SER A 30 -3.56 12.71 34.26
CA SER A 30 -2.21 12.67 33.74
C SER A 30 -2.15 11.64 32.62
N ILE A 31 -2.05 12.08 31.37
CA ILE A 31 -1.13 11.46 30.40
C ILE A 31 -0.48 12.60 29.61
N SER A 32 0.83 12.67 29.76
CA SER A 32 1.78 13.56 29.13
C SER A 32 1.52 13.80 27.64
N ALA A 33 1.42 15.08 27.27
CA ALA A 33 2.29 15.75 26.29
C ALA A 33 3.22 14.80 25.50
N LEU A 34 3.26 14.80 24.16
CA LEU A 34 3.90 15.80 23.28
C LEU A 34 4.40 14.92 22.10
N TRP A 35 4.16 15.12 20.80
CA TRP A 35 4.28 16.29 19.94
C TRP A 35 3.64 16.00 18.58
N ALA A 36 3.04 17.05 18.01
CA ALA A 36 3.17 17.48 16.62
C ALA A 36 2.56 16.64 15.47
N LEU A 37 1.54 17.29 14.89
CA LEU A 37 1.41 17.60 13.46
C LEU A 37 1.21 16.40 12.52
N ASP A 38 -0.06 16.06 12.34
CA ASP A 38 -0.81 16.46 11.14
C ASP A 38 0.06 16.74 9.90
N ASN A 39 0.74 15.69 9.43
CA ASN A 39 1.12 15.57 8.02
C ASN A 39 0.18 14.55 7.42
N GLU A 40 -1.08 14.95 7.28
CA GLU A 40 -1.93 14.32 6.28
C GLU A 40 -1.21 14.48 4.93
N HIS A 41 -1.16 13.39 4.17
CA HIS A 41 -0.91 13.39 2.73
C HIS A 41 0.48 13.14 2.13
N LEU A 42 1.44 12.49 2.80
CA LEU A 42 2.51 11.81 2.07
C LEU A 42 2.82 10.44 2.69
N LEU A 43 2.71 9.38 1.87
CA LEU A 43 3.08 7.98 2.13
C LEU A 43 1.97 7.09 2.72
N THR A 44 0.87 6.91 1.99
CA THR A 44 0.19 5.60 1.99
C THR A 44 0.96 4.65 1.08
N PRO A 45 1.76 3.70 1.59
CA PRO A 45 2.13 2.53 0.79
C PRO A 45 0.85 1.76 0.44
N PRO A 46 0.74 1.15 -0.76
CA PRO A 46 -0.45 0.38 -1.10
C PRO A 46 -0.63 -0.76 -0.10
N ALA A 47 -1.90 -0.99 0.26
CA ALA A 47 -2.34 -1.98 1.22
C ALA A 47 -2.00 -3.41 0.77
N GLU A 48 -1.39 -4.18 1.69
CA GLU A 48 -1.73 -5.55 2.10
C GLU A 48 -0.51 -6.16 2.83
N LEU A 49 -0.48 -5.97 4.16
CA LEU A 49 0.50 -6.60 5.04
C LEU A 49 -0.06 -7.96 5.50
N TYR A 50 0.39 -9.05 4.88
CA TYR A 50 0.11 -10.41 5.36
C TYR A 50 1.41 -10.99 5.94
N GLY A 51 1.48 -11.10 7.27
CA GLY A 51 2.73 -11.38 7.98
C GLY A 51 2.64 -12.56 8.95
N ASN A 52 3.25 -13.67 8.58
CA ASN A 52 3.87 -14.61 9.50
C ASN A 52 5.37 -14.63 9.16
N SER A 53 6.21 -14.17 10.08
CA SER A 53 7.58 -13.65 9.89
C SER A 53 7.62 -12.14 9.65
N GLN A 54 8.57 -11.44 10.29
CA GLN A 54 8.68 -9.98 10.39
C GLN A 54 9.02 -9.26 9.07
N SER A 55 8.81 -9.92 7.93
CA SER A 55 9.14 -9.41 6.60
C SER A 55 8.03 -8.55 6.04
N VAL A 56 8.43 -7.47 5.36
CA VAL A 56 7.55 -6.53 4.69
C VAL A 56 7.57 -6.82 3.19
N TYR A 57 6.40 -7.09 2.64
CA TYR A 57 6.18 -7.33 1.23
C TYR A 57 5.43 -6.15 0.63
N ALA A 58 5.89 -5.66 -0.52
CA ALA A 58 5.16 -4.69 -1.30
C ALA A 58 5.23 -5.05 -2.78
N LEU A 59 4.07 -5.14 -3.44
CA LEU A 59 4.00 -5.32 -4.88
C LEU A 59 4.46 -4.04 -5.58
N VAL A 60 5.44 -4.15 -6.47
CA VAL A 60 5.97 -3.04 -7.26
C VAL A 60 5.32 -3.00 -8.62
N ASP A 61 5.26 -4.14 -9.31
CA ASP A 61 4.65 -4.26 -10.64
C ASP A 61 4.19 -5.71 -10.85
N VAL A 62 3.15 -5.90 -11.64
CA VAL A 62 2.68 -7.21 -12.11
C VAL A 62 2.18 -7.10 -13.54
N LYS A 63 2.52 -8.09 -14.36
CA LYS A 63 2.13 -8.17 -15.76
C LYS A 63 1.74 -9.59 -16.11
N ILE A 64 0.58 -9.73 -16.74
CA ILE A 64 0.17 -10.97 -17.39
C ILE A 64 0.71 -10.93 -18.81
N ASN A 65 1.67 -11.81 -19.13
CA ASN A 65 2.36 -11.76 -20.42
C ASN A 65 1.72 -12.67 -21.47
N SER A 66 0.96 -13.68 -21.04
CA SER A 66 0.33 -14.64 -21.94
C SER A 66 -0.92 -15.30 -21.34
N ALA A 67 -1.36 -16.40 -21.94
CA ALA A 67 -2.48 -17.21 -21.49
C ALA A 67 -2.21 -17.96 -20.18
N ASP A 68 -0.97 -18.14 -19.73
CA ASP A 68 -0.66 -18.94 -18.54
C ASP A 68 0.57 -18.46 -17.77
N THR A 69 1.25 -17.42 -18.26
CA THR A 69 2.47 -16.90 -17.63
C THR A 69 2.40 -15.42 -17.34
N GLY A 70 2.93 -15.05 -16.18
CA GLY A 70 3.02 -13.68 -15.70
C GLY A 70 4.39 -13.36 -15.10
N LYS A 71 4.64 -12.07 -14.90
CA LYS A 71 5.82 -11.56 -14.21
C LYS A 71 5.40 -10.60 -13.12
N ALA A 72 6.10 -10.65 -11.99
CA ALA A 72 5.91 -9.73 -10.89
C ALA A 72 7.25 -9.22 -10.37
N ILE A 73 7.21 -8.02 -9.80
CA ILE A 73 8.32 -7.42 -9.06
C ILE A 73 7.79 -7.13 -7.66
N ILE A 74 8.44 -7.69 -6.65
CA ILE A 74 8.11 -7.51 -5.24
C ILE A 74 9.29 -6.89 -4.52
N ASN A 75 9.00 -5.94 -3.63
CA ASN A 75 9.95 -5.49 -2.63
C ASN A 75 9.77 -6.35 -1.38
N LEU A 76 10.82 -7.09 -1.01
CA LEU A 76 10.91 -7.93 0.17
C LEU A 76 12.01 -7.38 1.08
N ASP A 77 11.65 -6.70 2.18
CA ASP A 77 12.61 -6.12 3.14
C ASP A 77 13.69 -5.22 2.49
N GLY A 78 13.34 -4.55 1.39
CA GLY A 78 14.23 -3.71 0.60
C GLY A 78 14.98 -4.44 -0.52
N GLN A 79 14.88 -5.76 -0.62
CA GLN A 79 15.36 -6.53 -1.77
C GLN A 79 14.32 -6.50 -2.88
N ARG A 80 14.75 -6.40 -4.14
CA ARG A 80 13.84 -6.55 -5.29
C ARG A 80 13.84 -8.00 -5.76
N VAL A 81 12.68 -8.63 -5.68
CA VAL A 81 12.44 -9.99 -6.14
C VAL A 81 11.71 -9.92 -7.46
N TYR A 82 12.36 -10.37 -8.53
CA TYR A 82 11.78 -10.53 -9.86
C TYR A 82 11.31 -11.96 -10.01
N ILE A 83 10.04 -12.12 -10.39
CA ILE A 83 9.36 -13.41 -10.36
C ILE A 83 8.74 -13.64 -11.73
N THR A 84 8.99 -14.80 -12.32
CA THR A 84 8.16 -15.36 -13.40
C THR A 84 7.28 -16.44 -12.78
N PHE A 85 5.98 -16.42 -13.04
CA PHE A 85 5.02 -17.36 -12.47
C PHE A 85 4.12 -17.97 -13.55
N GLU A 86 3.71 -19.21 -13.32
CA GLU A 86 2.69 -19.91 -14.10
C GLU A 86 1.38 -19.94 -13.33
N PHE A 87 0.27 -19.73 -14.02
CA PHE A 87 -1.05 -19.67 -13.41
C PHE A 87 -2.14 -20.25 -14.32
N ASP A 88 -3.19 -20.77 -13.68
CA ASP A 88 -4.45 -21.10 -14.34
C ASP A 88 -5.47 -19.99 -14.10
N ARG A 89 -6.32 -19.73 -15.11
CA ARG A 89 -7.50 -18.87 -14.92
C ARG A 89 -8.63 -19.69 -14.31
N VAL A 90 -9.16 -19.22 -13.19
CA VAL A 90 -10.27 -19.86 -12.49
C VAL A 90 -11.45 -18.89 -12.48
N PRO A 91 -12.62 -19.29 -13.01
CA PRO A 91 -13.81 -18.46 -12.90
C PRO A 91 -14.18 -18.34 -11.43
N ASP A 92 -14.28 -17.11 -10.93
CA ASP A 92 -14.75 -16.82 -9.59
C ASP A 92 -16.20 -16.38 -9.65
N TYR A 93 -17.08 -17.31 -9.28
CA TYR A 93 -18.51 -17.07 -9.23
C TYR A 93 -18.87 -16.38 -7.92
N ASN A 94 -18.85 -15.05 -7.94
CA ASN A 94 -19.20 -14.22 -6.78
C ASN A 94 -20.72 -14.05 -6.57
N GLY A 95 -21.55 -14.69 -7.41
CA GLY A 95 -23.02 -14.63 -7.34
C GLY A 95 -23.63 -13.29 -7.75
N ALA A 96 -22.84 -12.35 -8.28
CA ALA A 96 -23.34 -11.07 -8.78
C ALA A 96 -23.91 -11.20 -10.19
N LEU A 97 -25.05 -10.53 -10.43
CA LEU A 97 -25.66 -10.46 -11.77
C LEU A 97 -24.71 -9.72 -12.74
N GLY A 98 -24.18 -10.45 -13.71
CA GLY A 98 -23.35 -9.91 -14.79
C GLY A 98 -21.86 -9.76 -14.48
N GLY A 99 -21.33 -10.45 -13.47
CA GLY A 99 -19.93 -10.25 -13.06
C GLY A 99 -19.20 -11.53 -12.69
N ASP A 100 -19.07 -12.48 -13.62
CA ASP A 100 -18.09 -13.55 -13.50
C ASP A 100 -16.69 -12.91 -13.56
N THR A 101 -16.03 -12.78 -12.40
CA THR A 101 -14.64 -12.29 -12.38
C THR A 101 -13.71 -13.47 -12.59
N THR A 102 -12.63 -13.28 -13.33
CA THR A 102 -11.62 -14.33 -13.49
C THR A 102 -10.50 -14.13 -12.48
N ALA A 103 -10.33 -15.09 -11.58
CA ALA A 103 -9.17 -15.17 -10.69
C ALA A 103 -8.03 -15.93 -11.36
N ILE A 104 -6.83 -15.83 -10.78
CA ILE A 104 -5.69 -16.65 -11.14
C ILE A 104 -5.31 -17.59 -9.99
N ASP A 105 -4.97 -18.82 -10.31
CA ASP A 105 -4.38 -19.79 -9.40
C ASP A 105 -2.92 -20.03 -9.79
N ILE A 106 -2.00 -19.43 -9.06
CA ILE A 106 -0.56 -19.53 -9.32
C ILE A 106 -0.08 -20.90 -8.85
N LYS A 107 0.32 -21.76 -9.79
CA LYS A 107 0.77 -23.12 -9.49
C LYS A 107 2.18 -23.15 -8.93
N GLU A 108 3.06 -22.32 -9.47
CA GLU A 108 4.48 -22.33 -9.14
C GLU A 108 5.13 -20.98 -9.49
N LEU A 109 6.08 -20.57 -8.66
CA LEU A 109 7.02 -19.49 -8.98
C LEU A 109 8.22 -20.13 -9.72
N LYS A 110 8.32 -19.91 -11.03
CA LYS A 110 9.29 -20.60 -11.90
C LYS A 110 10.70 -20.07 -11.77
N GLU A 111 10.85 -18.77 -11.95
CA GLU A 111 12.14 -18.09 -11.93
C GLU A 111 12.08 -16.99 -10.89
N ILE A 112 12.98 -17.06 -9.91
CA ILE A 112 13.13 -16.05 -8.86
C ILE A 112 14.53 -15.47 -8.96
N ARG A 113 14.60 -14.16 -9.16
CA ARG A 113 15.85 -13.41 -9.21
C ARG A 113 15.81 -12.30 -8.17
N VAL A 114 16.76 -12.32 -7.24
CA VAL A 114 16.80 -11.40 -6.10
C VAL A 114 17.93 -10.40 -6.28
N LEU A 115 17.60 -9.10 -6.22
CA LEU A 115 18.56 -8.03 -6.10
C LEU A 115 18.55 -7.51 -4.67
N ASP A 116 19.74 -7.33 -4.08
CA ASP A 116 19.88 -6.65 -2.80
C ASP A 116 19.51 -5.16 -2.90
N ARG A 117 19.56 -4.46 -1.76
CA ARG A 117 19.27 -3.01 -1.69
C ARG A 117 20.21 -2.15 -2.56
N GLY A 118 21.41 -2.67 -2.88
CA GLY A 118 22.37 -2.04 -3.77
C GLY A 118 22.16 -2.36 -5.25
N GLY A 119 21.15 -3.17 -5.59
CA GLY A 119 20.86 -3.61 -6.95
C GLY A 119 21.78 -4.73 -7.45
N LYS A 120 22.60 -5.33 -6.58
CA LYS A 120 23.43 -6.46 -6.93
C LYS A 120 22.62 -7.74 -6.81
N GLU A 121 22.74 -8.61 -7.81
CA GLU A 121 22.13 -9.92 -7.77
C GLU A 121 22.75 -10.80 -6.69
N VAL A 122 21.89 -11.43 -5.91
CA VAL A 122 22.24 -12.34 -4.82
C VAL A 122 21.55 -13.68 -5.01
N ARG A 123 22.08 -14.71 -4.37
CA ARG A 123 21.42 -16.02 -4.33
C ARG A 123 20.04 -15.85 -3.72
N ASP A 124 19.06 -16.55 -4.28
CA ASP A 124 17.73 -16.64 -3.71
C ASP A 124 17.80 -17.11 -2.24
N ASN A 125 17.34 -16.23 -1.35
CA ASN A 125 17.28 -16.41 0.09
C ASN A 125 15.83 -16.46 0.60
N THR A 126 14.86 -16.55 -0.31
CA THR A 126 13.43 -16.64 0.03
C THR A 126 13.08 -18.01 0.60
N THR A 127 12.09 -18.02 1.47
CA THR A 127 11.57 -19.18 2.18
C THR A 127 10.22 -19.62 1.60
N PHE A 128 9.74 -20.78 2.04
CA PHE A 128 8.40 -21.25 1.68
C PHE A 128 7.30 -20.25 2.07
N ASP A 129 7.41 -19.61 3.24
CA ASP A 129 6.45 -18.60 3.68
C ASP A 129 6.51 -17.35 2.79
N ASP A 130 7.71 -16.92 2.38
CA ASP A 130 7.86 -15.83 1.40
C ASP A 130 7.14 -16.15 0.10
N HIS A 131 7.28 -17.36 -0.41
CA HIS A 131 6.63 -17.78 -1.67
C HIS A 131 5.11 -17.71 -1.56
N ARG A 132 4.54 -18.19 -0.46
CA ARG A 132 3.10 -18.11 -0.21
C ARG A 132 2.60 -16.67 -0.11
N ASN A 133 3.34 -15.82 0.60
CA ASN A 133 2.97 -14.41 0.77
C ASN A 133 3.07 -13.65 -0.57
N MET A 134 4.13 -13.89 -1.35
CA MET A 134 4.28 -13.34 -2.69
C MET A 134 3.14 -13.78 -3.62
N ILE A 135 2.78 -15.06 -3.64
CA ILE A 135 1.63 -15.57 -4.40
C ILE A 135 0.34 -14.86 -3.98
N SER A 136 0.09 -14.76 -2.67
CA SER A 136 -1.13 -14.13 -2.15
C SER A 136 -1.27 -12.69 -2.63
N ILE A 137 -0.21 -11.88 -2.52
CA ILE A 137 -0.22 -10.47 -2.91
C ILE A 137 -0.37 -10.33 -4.44
N ILE A 138 0.29 -11.18 -5.23
CA ILE A 138 0.15 -11.17 -6.70
C ILE A 138 -1.30 -11.49 -7.09
N THR A 139 -1.85 -12.59 -6.56
CA THR A 139 -3.21 -13.04 -6.88
C THR A 139 -4.26 -12.01 -6.47
N ALA A 140 -4.15 -11.44 -5.26
CA ALA A 140 -5.05 -10.40 -4.78
C ALA A 140 -5.05 -9.18 -5.69
N HIS A 141 -3.86 -8.71 -6.11
CA HIS A 141 -3.75 -7.58 -7.01
C HIS A 141 -4.32 -7.87 -8.41
N VAL A 142 -4.02 -9.04 -8.98
CA VAL A 142 -4.54 -9.45 -10.29
C VAL A 142 -6.06 -9.50 -10.28
N TYR A 143 -6.65 -10.06 -9.23
CA TYR A 143 -8.10 -10.14 -9.06
C TYR A 143 -8.73 -8.75 -8.89
N ALA A 144 -8.20 -7.94 -7.97
CA ALA A 144 -8.74 -6.60 -7.69
C ALA A 144 -8.71 -5.67 -8.91
N ASN A 145 -7.72 -5.87 -9.81
CA ASN A 145 -7.54 -5.07 -11.02
C ASN A 145 -8.04 -5.75 -12.30
N ARG A 146 -8.76 -6.88 -12.19
CA ARG A 146 -9.33 -7.61 -13.35
C ARG A 146 -8.30 -7.94 -14.45
N MET A 147 -7.05 -8.22 -14.08
CA MET A 147 -5.97 -8.37 -15.06
C MET A 147 -6.00 -9.71 -15.80
N ALA A 148 -6.86 -10.63 -15.38
CA ALA A 148 -6.97 -11.98 -15.92
C ALA A 148 -8.19 -12.20 -16.81
N GLU A 149 -9.01 -11.16 -17.05
CA GLU A 149 -10.15 -11.24 -17.95
C GLU A 149 -9.69 -11.49 -19.40
N VAL A 150 -10.53 -12.18 -20.18
CA VAL A 150 -10.26 -12.61 -21.56
C VAL A 150 -11.35 -12.09 -22.49
#